data_AF-Q54323-F1
#
_entry.id   AF-Q54323-F1
#
_cell.length_a   1.000
_cell.length_b   1.000
_cell.length_c   1.000
_cell.angle_alpha   90.00
_cell.angle_beta   90.00
_cell.angle_gamma   90.00
#
_symmetry.space_group_name_H-M   'P 1'
#
loop_
_entity.id
_entity.type
_entity.pdbx_description
1 polymer ?
#
loop_
_entity_poly.entity_id
_entity_poly.type
_entity_poly.pdbx_seq_one_letter_code
_entity_poly.pdbx_strand_id
1 'polypeptide(L)' 'MGRPYKLLNGIKLGVYIPQEWHDRLMEIAKEKNLTLSDVCRLAIKEYLDNHDKQKK' A
#
# COMPACT_ATOMS: atom_id res chain seq x y z
N MET A 1 -3.52 16.68 -27.14
CA MET A 1 -3.02 15.33 -27.43
C MET A 1 -3.06 14.50 -26.14
N GLY A 2 -4.05 13.61 -26.03
CA GLY A 2 -4.23 12.76 -24.85
C GLY A 2 -3.15 11.67 -24.79
N ARG A 3 -2.54 11.49 -23.61
CA ARG A 3 -1.71 10.31 -23.34
C ARG A 3 -2.66 9.16 -22.98
N PRO A 4 -2.56 7.97 -23.60
CA PRO A 4 -3.33 6.83 -23.17
C PRO A 4 -2.90 6.48 -21.73
N TYR A 5 -3.79 6.68 -20.78
CA TYR A 5 -3.64 6.15 -19.43
C TYR A 5 -3.61 4.64 -19.57
N LYS A 6 -2.39 4.07 -19.52
CA LYS A 6 -2.17 2.64 -19.36
C LYS A 6 -3.08 2.17 -18.23
N LEU A 7 -4.04 1.32 -18.56
CA LEU A 7 -4.94 0.65 -17.63
C LEU A 7 -4.10 -0.23 -16.70
N LEU A 8 -3.49 0.37 -15.67
CA LEU A 8 -3.25 -0.34 -14.44
C LEU A 8 -4.65 -0.57 -13.87
N ASN A 9 -5.16 -1.81 -13.90
CA ASN A 9 -6.41 -2.21 -13.25
C ASN A 9 -6.27 -2.08 -11.72
N GLY A 10 -6.09 -0.86 -11.25
CA GLY A 10 -5.82 -0.53 -9.87
C GLY A 10 -6.55 0.75 -9.50
N ILE A 11 -7.16 0.73 -8.33
CA ILE A 11 -7.84 1.90 -7.76
C ILE A 11 -6.80 2.68 -6.95
N LYS A 12 -6.75 4.01 -7.15
CA LYS A 12 -5.99 4.89 -6.26
C LYS A 12 -6.81 5.16 -5.02
N LEU A 13 -6.22 4.91 -3.86
CA LEU A 13 -6.85 5.17 -2.57
C LEU A 13 -6.08 6.30 -1.88
N GLY A 14 -6.79 7.37 -1.51
CA GLY A 14 -6.29 8.38 -0.59
C GLY A 14 -6.82 8.07 0.81
N VAL A 15 -5.95 7.90 1.79
CA VAL A 15 -6.33 7.66 3.19
C VAL A 15 -5.64 8.66 4.09
N TYR A 16 -6.33 9.06 5.14
CA TYR A 16 -5.74 9.80 6.23
C TYR A 16 -5.09 8.81 7.20
N ILE A 17 -3.82 9.03 7.51
CA ILE A 17 -3.09 8.29 8.55
C ILE A 17 -2.42 9.29 9.51
N PRO A 18 -2.27 8.93 10.79
CA PRO A 18 -1.48 9.71 11.73
C PRO A 18 -0.05 9.91 11.21
N GLN A 19 0.55 11.07 11.52
CA GLN A 19 1.91 11.39 11.10
C GLN A 19 2.92 10.33 11.58
N GLU A 20 2.81 9.89 12.83
CA GLU A 20 3.67 8.82 13.39
C GLU A 20 3.66 7.55 12.53
N TRP A 21 2.51 7.19 11.96
CA TRP A 21 2.40 6.01 11.10
C TRP A 21 3.08 6.24 9.76
N HIS A 22 2.93 7.44 9.19
CA HIS A 22 3.61 7.81 7.97
C HIS A 22 5.14 7.74 8.14
N ASP A 23 5.68 8.28 9.25
CA ASP A 23 7.11 8.23 9.55
C ASP A 23 7.61 6.79 9.65
N ARG A 24 6.93 5.92 10.41
CA ARG A 24 7.28 4.50 10.51
C ARG A 24 7.22 3.77 9.17
N LEU A 25 6.19 4.03 8.36
CA LEU A 25 6.07 3.44 7.03
C LEU A 25 7.19 3.91 6.09
N MET A 26 7.63 5.17 6.24
CA MET A 26 8.76 5.72 5.48
C MET A 26 10.09 5.09 5.91
N GLU A 27 10.30 4.82 7.19
CA GLU A 27 11.48 4.09 7.68
C GLU A 27 11.53 2.67 7.10
N ILE A 28 10.42 1.94 7.17
CA ILE A 28 10.30 0.58 6.59
C ILE A 28 10.55 0.61 5.08
N ALA A 29 10.03 1.62 4.38
CA ALA A 29 10.24 1.79 2.95
C ALA A 29 11.74 1.98 2.62
N LYS A 30 12.45 2.79 3.41
CA LYS A 30 13.89 3.01 3.25
C LYS A 30 14.69 1.73 3.52
N GLU A 31 14.42 1.05 4.64
CA GLU A 31 15.12 -0.18 5.02
C GLU A 31 14.97 -1.28 3.96
N LYS A 32 13.77 -1.41 3.37
CA LYS A 32 13.48 -2.43 2.36
C LYS A 32 13.76 -2.00 0.92
N ASN A 33 14.24 -0.77 0.70
CA ASN A 33 14.38 -0.15 -0.63
C ASN A 33 13.08 -0.24 -1.47
N LEU A 34 11.93 0.00 -0.82
CA LEU A 34 10.61 -0.03 -1.43
C LEU A 34 10.00 1.37 -1.52
N THR A 35 9.00 1.53 -2.39
CA THR A 35 8.16 2.73 -2.36
C THR A 35 7.16 2.64 -1.20
N LEU A 36 6.73 3.78 -0.66
CA LEU A 36 5.66 3.82 0.35
C LEU A 36 4.38 3.12 -0.14
N SER A 37 4.09 3.22 -1.44
CA SER A 37 2.93 2.53 -2.04
C SER A 37 3.07 1.01 -2.01
N ASP A 38 4.28 0.47 -2.21
CA ASP A 38 4.53 -0.96 -2.12
C ASP A 38 4.46 -1.46 -0.68
N VAL A 39 4.96 -0.68 0.28
CA VAL A 39 4.81 -1.00 1.72
C VAL A 39 3.33 -1.07 2.09
N CYS A 40 2.52 -0.08 1.68
CA CYS A 40 1.08 -0.09 1.92
C CYS A 40 0.39 -1.28 1.25
N ARG A 41 0.77 -1.65 0.02
CA ARG A 41 0.22 -2.84 -0.67
C ARG A 41 0.51 -4.14 0.06
N LEU A 42 1.74 -4.30 0.57
CA LEU A 42 2.14 -5.47 1.34
C LEU A 42 1.33 -5.57 2.64
N ALA A 43 1.24 -4.48 3.40
CA ALA A 43 0.46 -4.42 4.63
C ALA A 43 -1.03 -4.76 4.39
N ILE A 44 -1.64 -4.20 3.34
CA ILE A 44 -3.04 -4.50 2.97
C ILE A 44 -3.19 -5.97 2.58
N LYS A 45 -2.25 -6.52 1.81
CA LYS A 45 -2.28 -7.94 1.40
C LYS A 45 -2.20 -8.86 2.61
N GLU A 46 -1.29 -8.59 3.55
CA GLU A 46 -1.15 -9.36 4.79
C GLU A 46 -2.41 -9.29 5.65
N TYR A 47 -3.02 -8.11 5.76
CA TYR A 47 -4.29 -7.95 6.48
C TYR A 47 -5.42 -8.78 5.85
N LEU A 48 -5.55 -8.74 4.52
CA LEU A 48 -6.57 -9.52 3.79
C LEU A 48 -6.35 -11.03 3.92
N ASP A 49 -5.10 -11.50 3.81
CA ASP A 49 -4.74 -12.92 3.95
C ASP A 49 -5.06 -13.44 5.36
N ASN A 50 -4.74 -12.67 6.39
CA ASN A 50 -5.06 -13.01 7.78
C ASN A 50 -6.56 -13.02 8.06
N HIS A 51 -7.33 -12.19 7.36
CA HIS A 51 -8.78 -12.15 7.51
C HIS A 51 -9.48 -13.29 6.75
N ASP A 52 -8.95 -13.70 5.60
CA ASP A 52 -9.43 -14.87 4.85
C ASP A 52 -9.19 -16.17 5.64
N LYS A 53 -8.01 -16.30 6.24
CA LYS A 53 -7.65 -17.44 7.11
C LYS A 53 -8.53 -17.59 8.35
N GLN A 54 -9.10 -16.49 8.87
CA GLN A 54 -10.00 -16.54 10.02
C GLN A 54 -11.46 -16.88 9.65
N LYS A 55 -11.81 -16.86 8.36
CA LYS A 55 -13.14 -17.23 7.87
C LYS A 55 -13.25 -18.71 7.46
N LYS A 56 -12.16 -19.45 7.51
CA LYS A 56 -12.06 -20.85 7.04
C LYS A 56 -11.87 -21.80 8.22
#